data_AF-A0A4P9ZLA6-F1
#
_entry.id   AF-A0A4P9ZLA6-F1
#
_cell.length_a   1.000
_cell.length_b   1.000
_cell.length_c   1.000
_cell.angle_alpha   90.00
_cell.angle_beta   90.00
_cell.angle_gamma   90.00
#
_symmetry.space_group_name_H-M   'P 1'
#
loop_
_entity.id
_entity.type
_entity.pdbx_description
1 polymer ?
#
loop_
_entity_poly.entity_id
_entity_poly.type
_entity_poly.pdbx_seq_one_letter_code
_entity_poly.pdbx_strand_id
1 'polypeptide(L)'
;MDYYHTPGSDSSLASIRAFQATPAANGALPETVPIHEPNHMEGSYHWDFERALSIALVPIISAQAIYGAHPITDLLVGVVLPLHCHVGWDAMVTDYVHKRKYPKLSPLCSWSLRVFTVLTLVGCYQFNTNDIGLTELIKRTWKA
;
A
#
# COMPACT_ATOMS: atom_id res chain seq x y z
N MET A 1 -18.09 -33.39 28.23
CA MET A 1 -18.92 -33.81 27.08
C MET A 1 -19.93 -32.70 26.94
N ASP A 2 -19.62 -31.73 26.09
CA ASP A 2 -20.28 -30.44 25.73
C ASP A 2 -19.12 -29.63 25.10
N TYR A 3 -19.14 -29.08 23.88
CA TYR A 3 -19.96 -27.99 23.35
C TYR A 3 -20.00 -28.08 21.81
N TYR A 4 -21.11 -28.51 21.21
CA TYR A 4 -21.40 -28.24 19.79
C TYR A 4 -22.66 -27.40 19.74
N HIS A 5 -22.48 -26.10 19.51
CA HIS A 5 -23.57 -25.17 19.23
C HIS A 5 -24.23 -25.57 17.91
N THR A 6 -25.54 -25.78 17.95
CA THR A 6 -26.40 -25.92 16.80
C THR A 6 -26.34 -24.64 15.94
N PRO A 7 -26.16 -24.72 14.62
CA PRO A 7 -26.26 -23.54 13.77
C PRO A 7 -27.71 -23.07 13.74
N GLY A 8 -27.95 -21.88 14.32
CA GLY A 8 -29.20 -21.15 14.17
C GLY A 8 -29.43 -20.80 12.70
N SER A 9 -30.69 -20.89 12.27
CA SER A 9 -31.16 -20.48 10.95
C SER A 9 -31.11 -18.96 10.81
N ASP A 10 -29.98 -18.41 10.41
CA ASP A 10 -29.84 -16.97 10.17
C ASP A 10 -30.52 -16.61 8.83
N SER A 11 -31.79 -16.21 8.93
CA SER A 11 -32.66 -15.77 7.83
C SER A 11 -32.12 -14.56 7.06
N SER A 12 -31.16 -13.83 7.63
CA SER A 12 -30.44 -12.71 7.00
C SER A 12 -29.49 -13.16 5.89
N LEU A 13 -28.85 -14.33 6.01
CA LEU A 13 -27.98 -14.87 4.98
C LEU A 13 -28.79 -15.46 3.82
N ALA A 14 -30.02 -15.91 4.07
CA ALA A 14 -30.93 -16.41 3.05
C ALA A 14 -31.48 -15.27 2.17
N SER A 15 -31.82 -14.12 2.74
CA SER A 15 -32.34 -12.96 1.99
C SER A 15 -31.26 -12.28 1.14
N ILE A 16 -30.01 -12.21 1.62
CA ILE A 16 -28.87 -11.70 0.85
C ILE A 16 -28.58 -12.60 -0.37
N ARG A 17 -28.65 -13.93 -0.19
CA ARG A 17 -28.50 -14.90 -1.29
C ARG A 17 -29.63 -14.80 -2.32
N ALA A 18 -30.86 -14.51 -1.88
CA ALA A 18 -32.01 -14.35 -2.76
C ALA A 18 -31.94 -13.05 -3.60
N PHE A 19 -31.40 -11.96 -3.04
CA PHE A 19 -31.27 -10.68 -3.76
C PHE A 19 -30.22 -10.70 -4.88
N GLN A 20 -29.16 -11.52 -4.75
CA GLN A 20 -28.08 -11.62 -5.72
C GLN A 20 -28.38 -12.56 -6.91
N ALA A 21 -29.46 -13.33 -6.85
CA ALA A 21 -29.82 -14.26 -7.91
C ALA A 21 -30.65 -13.55 -9.00
N THR A 22 -30.00 -13.10 -10.07
CA THR A 22 -30.72 -12.89 -11.35
C THR A 22 -31.08 -14.28 -11.88
N PRO A 23 -32.37 -14.62 -12.07
CA PRO A 23 -32.74 -15.96 -12.50
C PRO A 23 -32.20 -16.21 -13.92
N ALA A 24 -31.33 -17.20 -14.07
CA ALA A 24 -30.94 -17.70 -15.38
C ALA A 24 -32.17 -18.31 -16.07
N ALA A 25 -32.34 -18.06 -17.37
CA ALA A 25 -33.51 -18.44 -18.17
C ALA A 25 -33.85 -19.95 -18.18
N ASN A 26 -32.98 -20.80 -17.63
CA ASN A 26 -33.06 -22.26 -17.73
C ASN A 26 -33.22 -22.97 -16.38
N GLY A 27 -33.47 -22.25 -15.27
CA GLY A 27 -33.62 -22.87 -13.95
C GLY A 27 -32.34 -23.49 -13.37
N ALA A 28 -31.20 -23.36 -14.07
CA ALA A 28 -29.89 -23.68 -13.53
C ALA A 28 -29.45 -22.57 -12.58
N LEU A 29 -28.84 -22.95 -11.45
CA LEU A 29 -28.15 -22.00 -10.59
C LEU A 29 -27.10 -21.26 -11.44
N PRO A 30 -26.97 -19.93 -11.34
CA PRO A 30 -25.93 -19.21 -12.07
C PRO A 30 -24.57 -19.84 -11.73
N GLU A 31 -23.76 -20.12 -12.74
CA GLU A 31 -22.42 -20.68 -12.60
C GLU A 31 -21.67 -19.86 -11.54
N THR A 32 -21.39 -20.47 -10.39
CA THR A 32 -20.80 -19.77 -9.25
C THR A 32 -19.38 -19.41 -9.62
N VAL A 33 -19.07 -18.11 -9.65
CA VAL A 33 -17.68 -17.64 -9.79
C VAL A 33 -16.83 -18.37 -8.74
N PRO A 34 -15.71 -19.00 -9.12
CA PRO A 34 -14.86 -19.69 -8.16
C PRO A 34 -14.39 -18.71 -7.09
N ILE A 35 -14.74 -18.98 -5.84
CA ILE A 35 -14.28 -18.18 -4.70
C ILE A 35 -12.85 -18.61 -4.41
N HIS A 36 -11.90 -17.69 -4.62
CA HIS A 36 -10.52 -17.89 -4.20
C HIS A 36 -10.44 -17.89 -2.67
N GLU A 37 -9.59 -18.75 -2.12
CA GLU A 37 -9.31 -18.76 -0.68
C GLU A 37 -8.74 -17.39 -0.24
N PRO A 38 -9.22 -16.79 0.86
CA PRO A 38 -8.69 -15.51 1.33
C PRO A 38 -7.21 -15.66 1.69
N ASN A 39 -6.35 -14.86 1.06
CA ASN A 39 -4.94 -14.76 1.40
C ASN A 39 -4.64 -13.36 1.96
N HIS A 40 -4.21 -13.28 3.22
CA HIS A 40 -3.92 -12.02 3.89
C HIS A 40 -2.77 -11.22 3.25
N MET A 41 -1.88 -11.92 2.52
CA MET A 41 -0.80 -11.28 1.76
C MET A 41 -1.30 -10.47 0.57
N GLU A 42 -2.47 -10.79 0.02
CA GLU A 42 -3.01 -10.16 -1.19
C GLU A 42 -3.70 -8.80 -0.89
N GLY A 43 -3.92 -8.44 0.37
CA GLY A 43 -4.57 -7.17 0.68
C GLY A 43 -4.47 -6.67 2.12
N SER A 44 -4.66 -7.54 3.12
CA SER A 44 -4.69 -7.10 4.52
C SER A 44 -3.35 -6.52 4.96
N TYR A 45 -2.26 -7.26 4.78
CA TYR A 45 -0.93 -6.78 5.19
C TYR A 45 -0.44 -5.60 4.36
N HIS A 46 -0.79 -5.55 3.09
CA HIS A 46 -0.47 -4.40 2.23
C HIS A 46 -1.14 -3.13 2.76
N TRP A 47 -2.44 -3.22 3.07
CA TRP A 47 -3.19 -2.11 3.65
C TRP A 47 -2.62 -1.68 5.00
N ASP A 48 -2.36 -2.62 5.91
CA ASP A 48 -1.78 -2.32 7.23
C ASP A 48 -0.43 -1.60 7.09
N PHE A 49 0.42 -2.07 6.17
CA PHE A 49 1.73 -1.48 5.90
C PHE A 49 1.62 -0.04 5.38
N GLU A 50 0.70 0.22 4.44
CA GLU A 50 0.44 1.58 3.94
C GLU A 50 0.02 2.54 5.06
N ARG A 51 -0.89 2.08 5.93
CA ARG A 51 -1.37 2.90 7.04
C ARG A 51 -0.25 3.13 8.05
N ALA A 52 0.55 2.11 8.35
CA ALA A 52 1.70 2.23 9.26
C ALA A 52 2.71 3.27 8.77
N LEU A 53 3.09 3.24 7.48
CA LEU A 53 3.99 4.24 6.89
C LEU A 53 3.41 5.65 6.97
N SER A 54 2.12 5.79 6.67
CA SER A 54 1.42 7.09 6.68
C SER A 54 1.36 7.68 8.10
N ILE A 55 1.01 6.86 9.08
CA ILE A 55 0.96 7.25 10.50
C ILE A 55 2.36 7.59 11.01
N ALA A 56 3.37 6.81 10.65
CA ALA A 56 4.76 7.05 11.07
C ALA A 56 5.32 8.38 10.53
N LEU A 57 4.94 8.78 9.31
CA LEU A 57 5.45 10.03 8.72
C LEU A 57 5.04 11.28 9.49
N VAL A 58 3.83 11.31 10.06
CA VAL A 58 3.31 12.49 10.77
C VAL A 58 4.23 12.96 11.91
N PRO A 59 4.59 12.13 12.91
CA PRO A 59 5.50 12.55 13.98
C PRO A 59 6.93 12.78 13.49
N ILE A 60 7.40 12.02 12.49
CA ILE A 60 8.77 12.20 11.96
C ILE A 60 8.92 13.58 11.32
N ILE A 61 7.99 13.97 10.43
CA ILE A 61 7.99 15.29 9.79
C ILE A 61 7.81 16.41 10.83
N SER A 62 6.91 16.19 11.81
CA SER A 62 6.70 17.15 12.90
C SER A 62 7.97 17.38 13.71
N ALA A 63 8.73 16.32 14.00
CA ALA A 63 10.00 16.42 14.72
C ALA A 63 11.03 17.25 13.94
N GLN A 64 11.15 17.02 12.62
CA GLN A 64 12.08 17.78 11.76
C GLN A 64 11.68 19.27 11.67
N ALA A 65 10.38 19.56 11.64
CA ALA A 65 9.87 20.93 11.59
C ALA A 65 10.15 21.72 12.87
N ILE A 66 10.04 21.09 14.04
CA ILE A 66 10.21 21.75 15.36
C ILE A 66 11.68 21.81 15.76
N TYR A 67 12.40 20.68 15.68
CA TYR A 67 13.75 20.56 16.21
C TYR A 67 14.84 20.79 15.15
N GLY A 68 14.47 20.78 13.87
CA GLY A 68 15.40 21.02 12.78
C GLY A 68 16.16 19.76 12.34
N ALA A 69 17.37 19.95 11.82
CA ALA A 69 18.14 18.88 11.21
C ALA A 69 18.77 18.02 12.31
N HIS A 70 18.38 16.75 12.36
CA HIS A 70 18.93 15.79 13.31
C HIS A 70 19.22 14.47 12.58
N PRO A 71 20.43 13.88 12.67
CA PRO A 71 20.84 12.74 11.83
C PRO A 71 19.88 11.56 11.86
N ILE A 72 19.32 11.24 13.03
CA ILE A 72 18.37 10.13 13.18
C ILE A 72 17.04 10.43 12.47
N THR A 73 16.47 11.62 12.65
CA THR A 73 15.17 11.95 12.02
C THR A 73 15.33 12.13 10.52
N ASP A 74 16.49 12.61 10.07
CA ASP A 74 16.82 12.76 8.66
C ASP A 74 16.99 11.40 7.97
N LEU A 75 17.61 10.44 8.65
CA LEU A 75 17.68 9.06 8.18
C LEU A 75 16.30 8.39 8.15
N LEU A 76 15.47 8.62 9.18
CA LEU A 76 14.10 8.10 9.23
C LEU A 76 13.25 8.67 8.08
N VAL A 77 13.27 9.98 7.82
CA VAL A 77 12.59 10.56 6.65
C VAL A 77 13.17 10.00 5.35
N GLY A 78 14.50 9.89 5.25
CA GLY A 78 15.17 9.34 4.08
C GLY A 78 14.81 7.90 3.73
N VAL A 79 14.18 7.14 4.64
CA VAL A 79 13.70 5.78 4.40
C VAL A 79 12.18 5.71 4.31
N VAL A 80 11.48 6.24 5.32
CA VAL A 80 10.03 6.10 5.44
C VAL A 80 9.30 6.88 4.33
N LEU A 81 9.81 8.06 3.94
CA LEU A 81 9.18 8.86 2.90
C LEU A 81 9.27 8.18 1.52
N PRO A 82 10.45 7.73 1.03
CA PRO A 82 10.52 6.99 -0.23
C PRO A 82 9.68 5.70 -0.23
N LEU A 83 9.59 4.98 0.89
CA LEU A 83 8.75 3.78 0.99
C LEU A 83 7.26 4.13 0.90
N HIS A 84 6.80 5.18 1.57
CA HIS A 84 5.42 5.66 1.44
C HIS A 84 5.10 6.06 -0.01
N CYS A 85 6.01 6.79 -0.66
CA CYS A 85 5.87 7.14 -2.07
C CYS A 85 5.87 5.90 -2.98
N HIS A 86 6.67 4.87 -2.69
CA HIS A 86 6.70 3.63 -3.47
C HIS A 86 5.32 2.96 -3.51
N VAL A 87 4.69 2.77 -2.34
CA VAL A 87 3.39 2.10 -2.27
C VAL A 87 2.29 2.94 -2.92
N GLY A 88 2.31 4.26 -2.71
CA GLY A 88 1.38 5.18 -3.37
C GLY A 88 1.51 5.15 -4.90
N TRP A 89 2.74 5.09 -5.42
CA TRP A 89 2.97 5.03 -6.87
C TRP A 89 2.62 3.65 -7.44
N ASP A 90 2.83 2.57 -6.69
CA ASP A 90 2.44 1.22 -7.13
C ASP A 90 0.91 1.15 -7.31
N ALA A 91 0.13 1.74 -6.39
CA ALA A 91 -1.32 1.88 -6.53
C ALA A 91 -1.72 2.65 -7.81
N MET A 92 -1.03 3.76 -8.12
CA MET A 92 -1.27 4.48 -9.38
C MET A 92 -0.95 3.62 -10.61
N VAL A 93 0.12 2.81 -10.57
CA VAL A 93 0.47 1.91 -11.67
C VAL A 93 -0.57 0.82 -11.85
N THR A 94 -1.07 0.21 -10.77
CA THR A 94 -2.11 -0.82 -10.84
C THR A 94 -3.44 -0.29 -11.36
N ASP A 95 -3.81 0.94 -10.97
CA ASP A 95 -5.10 1.54 -11.33
C ASP A 95 -5.15 2.07 -12.77
N TYR A 96 -4.02 2.58 -13.30
CA TYR A 96 -4.00 3.20 -14.62
C TYR A 96 -3.31 2.36 -15.69
N VAL A 97 -2.33 1.51 -15.33
CA VAL A 97 -1.50 0.74 -16.28
C VAL A 97 -1.82 -0.76 -16.17
N HIS A 98 -3.06 -1.09 -16.51
CA HIS A 98 -3.56 -2.47 -16.47
C HIS A 98 -2.80 -3.41 -17.41
N LYS A 99 -2.35 -4.56 -16.90
CA LYS A 99 -1.67 -5.63 -17.65
C LYS A 99 -2.46 -6.10 -18.89
N ARG A 100 -3.79 -6.16 -18.80
CA ARG A 100 -4.67 -6.58 -19.89
C ARG A 100 -4.60 -5.66 -21.11
N LYS A 101 -4.45 -4.35 -20.90
CA LYS A 101 -4.35 -3.34 -21.97
C LYS A 101 -2.90 -3.10 -22.37
N TYR A 102 -1.98 -3.13 -21.41
CA TYR A 102 -0.57 -2.81 -21.62
C TYR A 102 0.36 -3.90 -21.06
N PRO A 103 0.48 -5.06 -21.75
CA PRO A 103 1.22 -6.21 -21.24
C PRO A 103 2.73 -5.97 -21.12
N LYS A 104 3.30 -5.06 -21.92
CA LYS A 104 4.73 -4.69 -21.85
C LYS A 104 4.99 -3.49 -20.94
N LEU A 105 4.10 -2.51 -20.92
CA LEU A 105 4.31 -1.28 -20.15
C LEU A 105 4.09 -1.50 -18.66
N SER A 106 3.09 -2.30 -18.27
CA SER A 106 2.80 -2.60 -16.87
C SER A 106 4.02 -3.16 -16.11
N PRO A 107 4.67 -4.26 -16.57
CA PRO A 107 5.86 -4.78 -15.88
C PRO A 107 7.06 -3.83 -15.95
N LEU A 108 7.20 -3.05 -17.03
CA LEU A 108 8.24 -2.04 -17.14
C LEU A 108 8.07 -0.95 -16.08
N CYS A 109 6.86 -0.41 -15.92
CA CYS A 109 6.54 0.60 -14.91
C CYS A 109 6.80 0.05 -13.50
N SER A 110 6.31 -1.14 -13.17
CA SER A 110 6.54 -1.76 -11.85
C SER A 110 8.03 -1.98 -11.57
N TRP A 111 8.81 -2.46 -12.54
CA TRP A 111 10.25 -2.63 -12.36
C TRP A 111 11.01 -1.31 -12.27
N SER A 112 10.65 -0.33 -13.11
CA SER A 112 11.24 1.01 -13.03
C SER A 112 10.98 1.64 -11.66
N LEU A 113 9.78 1.49 -11.12
CA LEU A 113 9.43 2.01 -9.81
C LEU A 113 10.31 1.40 -8.72
N ARG A 114 10.52 0.08 -8.74
CA ARG A 114 11.43 -0.60 -7.81
C ARG A 114 12.86 -0.08 -7.91
N VAL A 115 13.37 0.08 -9.13
CA VAL A 115 14.72 0.63 -9.38
C VAL A 115 14.84 2.06 -8.87
N PHE A 116 13.86 2.92 -9.18
CA PHE A 116 13.84 4.30 -8.70
C PHE A 116 13.75 4.39 -7.18
N THR A 117 12.97 3.52 -6.53
CA THR A 117 12.89 3.48 -5.07
C THR A 117 14.22 3.07 -4.44
N VAL A 118 14.90 2.04 -4.96
CA VAL A 118 16.23 1.66 -4.47
C VAL A 118 17.24 2.78 -4.68
N LEU A 119 17.25 3.38 -5.87
CA LEU A 119 18.14 4.50 -6.18
C LEU A 119 17.89 5.69 -5.26
N THR A 120 16.62 6.01 -4.98
CA THR A 120 16.24 7.10 -4.06
C THR A 120 16.71 6.79 -2.64
N LEU A 121 16.49 5.57 -2.14
CA LEU A 121 16.95 5.16 -0.81
C LEU A 121 18.46 5.24 -0.67
N VAL A 122 19.21 4.79 -1.68
CA VAL A 122 20.68 4.90 -1.71
C VAL A 122 21.11 6.37 -1.75
N GLY A 123 20.44 7.20 -2.56
CA GLY A 123 20.69 8.64 -2.62
C GLY A 123 20.45 9.32 -1.27
N CYS A 124 19.31 9.06 -0.63
CA CYS A 124 19.00 9.58 0.71
C CYS A 124 20.02 9.11 1.76
N TYR A 125 20.44 7.85 1.71
CA TYR A 125 21.49 7.33 2.60
C TYR A 125 22.83 8.06 2.39
N GLN A 126 23.22 8.26 1.12
CA GLN A 126 24.45 8.97 0.77
C GLN A 126 24.41 10.42 1.25
N PHE A 127 23.29 11.14 1.06
CA PHE A 127 23.11 12.51 1.53
C PHE A 127 23.18 12.62 3.06
N ASN A 128 22.58 11.67 3.77
CA ASN A 128 22.57 11.69 5.24
C ASN A 128 23.90 11.30 5.87
N THR A 129 24.72 10.48 5.19
CA THR A 129 25.97 9.95 5.75
C THR A 129 27.21 10.74 5.29
N ASN A 130 27.22 11.19 4.04
CA ASN A 130 28.41 11.77 3.40
C ASN A 130 28.22 13.23 2.94
N ASP A 131 27.04 13.83 3.20
CA ASP A 131 26.72 15.20 2.86
C ASP A 131 26.04 15.91 4.06
N ILE A 132 25.48 17.09 3.81
CA ILE A 132 24.91 18.01 4.80
C ILE A 132 23.59 17.49 5.43
N GLY A 133 22.94 16.49 4.83
CA GLY A 133 21.64 15.96 5.25
C GLY A 133 20.44 16.57 4.53
N LEU A 134 19.33 15.82 4.45
CA LEU A 134 18.12 16.20 3.72
C LEU A 134 17.44 17.45 4.30
N THR A 135 17.28 17.53 5.62
CA THR A 135 16.59 18.65 6.27
C THR A 135 17.37 19.93 6.17
N GLU A 136 18.69 19.85 6.29
CA GLU A 136 19.56 21.02 6.17
C GLU A 136 19.67 21.48 4.71
N LEU A 137 19.66 20.56 3.75
CA LEU A 137 19.54 20.90 2.32
C LEU A 137 18.25 21.69 2.05
N ILE A 138 17.11 21.24 2.57
CA ILE A 138 15.83 21.95 2.40
C ILE A 138 15.89 23.34 3.02
N LYS A 139 16.43 23.47 4.24
CA LYS A 139 16.58 24.77 4.93
C LYS A 139 17.44 25.75 4.16
N ARG A 140 18.55 25.29 3.56
CA ARG A 140 19.44 26.14 2.74
C ARG A 140 18.77 26.55 1.44
N THR A 141 18.11 25.61 0.77
CA THR A 141 17.37 25.86 -0.47
C THR A 141 16.26 26.89 -0.26
N TRP A 142 15.58 26.86 0.89
CA TRP A 142 14.50 27.81 1.21
C TRP A 142 14.99 29.24 1.44
N LYS A 143 16.26 29.43 1.84
CA LYS A 143 16.86 30.74 2.10
C LYS A 143 17.67 31.28 0.92
N ALA A 144 17.83 30.48 -0.13
CA ALA A 144 18.52 30.85 -1.36
C ALA A 144 17.59 31.72 -2.24
#